data_AF-A0AAQ0VCR5-F1
#
_entry.id   AF-A0AAQ0VCR5-F1
#
_cell.length_a   1.000
_cell.length_b   1.000
_cell.length_c   1.000
_cell.angle_alpha   90.00
_cell.angle_beta   90.00
_cell.angle_gamma   90.00
#
_symmetry.space_group_name_H-M   'P 1'
#
loop_
_entity.id
_entity.type
_entity.pdbx_description
1 polymer ?
#
loop_
_entity_poly.entity_id
_entity_poly.type
_entity_poly.pdbx_seq_one_letter_code
_entity_poly.pdbx_strand_id
1 'polypeptide(L)'
;MIVDFFRHGSGLSKGCLDYLLGEDREREHAQVLNGDVELTAQLIDSSPFAKKYTSGCLSFYEHDLSDQDKQKIMQNFEECLFPGLDKDQYQILWVQHQDKINQDTGETRLELNFVIPNVELSTGKRLQPFYAPVDLDRVDLFKQITNTEHSLYDPDDPEHRQLFLNKKNLPKDIKDFKAQLHQRVYRAVANGDVADRQELVQWLESNQINVTRQVKNSISIENPYEGAKRPIRLEGEIYEQGFRATGEYRQEVQQRI
;
A
#
# COMPACT_ATOMS: atom_id res chain seq x y z
N MET A 1 8.47 4.84 -2.02
CA MET A 1 7.82 3.50 -1.96
C MET A 1 6.53 3.52 -1.13
N ILE A 2 5.68 2.52 -1.34
CA ILE A 2 4.46 2.23 -0.56
C ILE A 2 4.66 0.88 0.15
N VAL A 3 4.17 0.76 1.39
CA VAL A 3 4.04 -0.51 2.11
C VAL A 3 2.56 -0.88 2.16
N ASP A 4 2.21 -2.08 1.69
CA ASP A 4 0.84 -2.56 1.71
C ASP A 4 0.76 -3.96 2.34
N PHE A 5 -0.24 -4.18 3.19
CA PHE A 5 -0.53 -5.46 3.84
C PHE A 5 -1.85 -6.00 3.32
N PHE A 6 -1.80 -7.17 2.69
CA PHE A 6 -2.98 -7.77 2.09
C PHE A 6 -3.92 -8.36 3.16
N ARG A 7 -5.22 -8.27 2.89
CA ARG A 7 -6.28 -8.73 3.81
C ARG A 7 -6.37 -10.27 3.90
N HIS A 8 -5.84 -10.98 2.92
CA HIS A 8 -5.86 -12.46 2.88
C HIS A 8 -4.85 -13.06 3.89
N GLY A 9 -5.06 -14.32 4.28
CA GLY A 9 -4.19 -14.95 5.29
C GLY A 9 -4.76 -16.18 6.01
N SER A 10 -6.04 -16.50 5.86
CA SER A 10 -6.68 -17.65 6.51
C SER A 10 -6.66 -18.94 5.68
N GLY A 11 -6.32 -18.85 4.39
CA GLY A 11 -6.24 -20.00 3.49
C GLY A 11 -4.95 -20.80 3.65
N LEU A 12 -4.87 -21.92 2.93
CA LEU A 12 -3.63 -22.67 2.74
C LEU A 12 -2.64 -21.91 1.83
N SER A 13 -1.40 -22.36 1.84
CA SER A 13 -0.25 -21.77 1.14
C SER A 13 -0.47 -21.67 -0.36
N LYS A 14 -1.10 -22.70 -0.96
CA LYS A 14 -1.27 -22.85 -2.42
C LYS A 14 -1.74 -21.55 -3.08
N GLY A 15 -2.88 -20.99 -2.65
CA GLY A 15 -3.44 -19.79 -3.31
C GLY A 15 -2.52 -18.57 -3.25
N CYS A 16 -1.77 -18.40 -2.16
CA CYS A 16 -0.81 -17.30 -2.03
C CYS A 16 0.45 -17.53 -2.88
N LEU A 17 0.98 -18.75 -2.86
CA LEU A 17 2.18 -19.10 -3.61
C LEU A 17 1.93 -19.15 -5.12
N ASP A 18 0.77 -19.62 -5.56
CA ASP A 18 0.36 -19.64 -6.97
C ASP A 18 0.19 -18.19 -7.48
N TYR A 19 -0.31 -17.29 -6.64
CA TYR A 19 -0.33 -15.87 -6.98
C TYR A 19 1.09 -15.31 -7.17
N LEU A 20 2.02 -15.60 -6.26
CA LEU A 20 3.37 -15.04 -6.29
C LEU A 20 4.27 -15.66 -7.36
N LEU A 21 4.18 -16.97 -7.57
CA LEU A 21 5.15 -17.73 -8.36
C LEU A 21 4.50 -18.45 -9.54
N GLY A 22 3.18 -18.40 -9.70
CA GLY A 22 2.46 -19.23 -10.67
C GLY A 22 2.26 -20.66 -10.15
N GLU A 23 1.37 -21.40 -10.80
CA GLU A 23 1.04 -22.79 -10.43
C GLU A 23 2.28 -23.70 -10.54
N ASP A 24 3.07 -23.52 -11.60
CA ASP A 24 4.30 -24.28 -11.87
C ASP A 24 5.57 -23.67 -11.23
N ARG A 25 5.43 -22.60 -10.43
CA ARG A 25 6.54 -21.83 -9.84
C ARG A 25 7.43 -21.10 -10.86
N GLU A 26 6.98 -20.95 -12.10
CA GLU A 26 7.70 -20.31 -13.20
C GLU A 26 7.00 -19.02 -13.71
N ARG A 27 6.34 -18.27 -12.83
CA ARG A 27 5.70 -17.00 -13.21
C ARG A 27 6.73 -16.03 -13.81
N GLU A 28 6.41 -15.54 -15.00
CA GLU A 28 7.20 -14.52 -15.68
C GLU A 28 7.30 -13.25 -14.81
N HIS A 29 8.50 -12.65 -14.79
CA HIS A 29 8.84 -11.48 -13.97
C HIS A 29 8.76 -11.69 -12.46
N ALA A 30 8.67 -12.94 -11.97
CA ALA A 30 8.79 -13.27 -10.56
C ALA A 30 10.17 -13.88 -10.23
N GLN A 31 10.76 -13.45 -9.11
CA GLN A 31 12.03 -14.00 -8.63
C GLN A 31 12.00 -14.13 -7.11
N VAL A 32 12.31 -15.31 -6.59
CA VAL A 32 12.53 -15.50 -5.15
C VAL A 32 13.86 -14.85 -4.76
N LEU A 33 13.83 -13.88 -3.84
CA LEU A 33 15.00 -13.15 -3.37
C LEU A 33 15.55 -13.68 -2.06
N ASN A 34 14.68 -14.14 -1.16
CA ASN A 34 15.06 -14.66 0.15
C ASN A 34 13.96 -15.59 0.70
N GLY A 35 14.35 -16.54 1.54
CA GLY A 35 13.45 -17.52 2.14
C GLY A 35 13.32 -18.80 1.32
N ASP A 36 12.65 -19.79 1.91
CA ASP A 36 12.41 -21.10 1.30
C ASP A 36 10.90 -21.26 1.05
N VAL A 37 10.53 -21.48 -0.22
CA VAL A 37 9.13 -21.56 -0.67
C VAL A 37 8.42 -22.75 -0.04
N GLU A 38 9.08 -23.90 0.03
CA GLU A 38 8.50 -25.16 0.50
C GLU A 38 8.37 -25.15 2.02
N LEU A 39 9.38 -24.68 2.74
CA LEU A 39 9.30 -24.47 4.18
C LEU A 39 8.18 -23.49 4.54
N THR A 40 8.07 -22.39 3.80
CA THR A 40 6.99 -21.40 3.99
C THR A 40 5.63 -22.05 3.76
N ALA A 41 5.48 -22.87 2.72
CA ALA A 41 4.26 -23.62 2.47
C ALA A 41 3.88 -24.54 3.64
N GLN A 42 4.84 -25.33 4.10
CA GLN A 42 4.65 -26.29 5.20
C GLN A 42 4.27 -25.59 6.52
N LEU A 43 4.91 -24.48 6.87
CA LEU A 43 4.59 -23.70 8.05
C LEU A 43 3.16 -23.12 7.98
N ILE A 44 2.73 -22.65 6.81
CA ILE A 44 1.38 -22.14 6.61
C ILE A 44 0.35 -23.27 6.71
N ASP A 45 0.60 -24.39 6.02
CA ASP A 45 -0.38 -25.46 5.88
C ASP A 45 -0.57 -26.25 7.17
N SER A 46 0.50 -26.40 7.95
CA SER A 46 0.47 -27.02 9.29
C SER A 46 -0.03 -26.09 10.40
N SER A 47 -0.20 -24.79 10.12
CA SER A 47 -0.58 -23.81 11.15
C SER A 47 -1.97 -24.11 11.75
N PRO A 48 -2.08 -24.18 13.09
CA PRO A 48 -3.36 -24.37 13.78
C PRO A 48 -4.16 -23.06 13.93
N PHE A 49 -3.60 -21.91 13.52
CA PHE A 49 -4.20 -20.60 13.74
C PHE A 49 -5.16 -20.20 12.61
N ALA A 50 -6.22 -19.45 12.95
CA ALA A 50 -7.23 -19.01 11.99
C ALA A 50 -6.68 -18.05 10.92
N LYS A 51 -5.68 -17.22 11.28
CA LYS A 51 -4.91 -16.42 10.31
C LYS A 51 -3.52 -17.06 10.23
N LYS A 52 -3.30 -17.85 9.20
CA LYS A 52 -2.13 -18.72 9.00
C LYS A 52 -0.89 -17.97 8.49
N TYR A 53 -1.10 -16.92 7.71
CA TYR A 53 -0.02 -16.05 7.22
C TYR A 53 -0.43 -14.59 7.17
N THR A 54 0.58 -13.73 7.02
CA THR A 54 0.48 -12.32 6.68
C THR A 54 1.25 -12.11 5.40
N SER A 55 0.66 -11.43 4.42
CA SER A 55 1.33 -11.10 3.17
C SER A 55 1.15 -9.64 2.82
N GLY A 56 1.98 -9.15 1.92
CA GLY A 56 1.98 -7.75 1.49
C GLY A 56 3.07 -7.49 0.48
N CYS A 57 3.29 -6.22 0.15
CA CYS A 57 4.38 -5.82 -0.72
C CYS A 57 4.95 -4.44 -0.36
N LEU A 58 6.23 -4.28 -0.66
CA LEU A 58 6.88 -2.98 -0.82
C LEU A 58 6.84 -2.63 -2.30
N SER A 59 6.06 -1.62 -2.68
CA SER A 59 5.91 -1.18 -4.06
C SER A 59 6.68 0.11 -4.32
N PHE A 60 7.54 0.07 -5.33
CA PHE A 60 8.41 1.17 -5.71
C PHE A 60 7.86 1.86 -6.96
N TYR A 61 8.13 3.15 -7.10
CA TYR A 61 7.83 3.85 -8.35
C TYR A 61 8.92 3.52 -9.39
N GLU A 62 10.12 3.30 -8.90
CA GLU A 62 11.33 2.92 -9.61
C GLU A 62 11.15 1.57 -10.31
N HIS A 63 11.80 1.46 -11.47
CA HIS A 63 11.82 0.22 -12.22
C HIS A 63 12.61 -0.89 -11.53
N ASP A 64 13.74 -0.51 -10.93
CA ASP A 64 14.62 -1.44 -10.23
C ASP A 64 15.48 -0.72 -9.18
N LEU A 65 16.09 -1.51 -8.30
CA LEU A 65 17.08 -1.11 -7.32
C LEU A 65 18.27 -2.06 -7.38
N SER A 66 19.41 -1.66 -6.80
CA SER A 66 20.54 -2.59 -6.68
C SER A 66 20.16 -3.77 -5.77
N ASP A 67 20.75 -4.94 -6.01
CA ASP A 67 20.52 -6.11 -5.15
C ASP A 67 20.92 -5.83 -3.70
N GLN A 68 21.96 -5.03 -3.48
CA GLN A 68 22.38 -4.60 -2.15
C GLN A 68 21.30 -3.75 -1.46
N ASP A 69 20.70 -2.80 -2.17
CA ASP A 69 19.63 -1.97 -1.62
C ASP A 69 18.38 -2.80 -1.34
N LYS A 70 18.00 -3.72 -2.25
CA LYS A 70 16.88 -4.65 -2.02
C LYS A 70 17.09 -5.45 -0.73
N GLN A 71 18.26 -6.06 -0.56
CA GLN A 71 18.57 -6.84 0.64
C GLN A 71 18.52 -5.98 1.91
N LYS A 72 19.09 -4.77 1.87
CA LYS A 72 19.07 -3.85 3.02
C LYS A 72 17.65 -3.41 3.38
N ILE A 73 16.83 -3.07 2.39
CA ILE A 73 15.44 -2.67 2.61
C ILE A 73 14.61 -3.82 3.19
N MET A 74 14.76 -5.05 2.65
CA MET A 74 14.10 -6.25 3.16
C MET A 74 14.50 -6.52 4.62
N GLN A 75 15.79 -6.44 4.94
CA GLN A 75 16.28 -6.62 6.31
C GLN A 75 15.71 -5.55 7.26
N ASN A 76 15.79 -4.28 6.89
CA ASN A 76 15.27 -3.18 7.72
C ASN A 76 13.76 -3.30 7.93
N PHE A 77 13.02 -3.79 6.93
CA PHE A 77 11.59 -4.04 7.05
C PHE A 77 11.30 -5.14 8.07
N GLU A 78 12.05 -6.24 8.04
CA GLU A 78 11.92 -7.31 9.03
C GLU A 78 12.24 -6.82 10.45
N GLU A 79 13.32 -6.06 10.63
CA GLU A 79 13.66 -5.45 11.93
C GLU A 79 12.55 -4.51 12.43
N CYS A 80 11.90 -3.80 11.53
CA CYS A 80 10.73 -2.97 11.83
C CYS A 80 9.51 -3.80 12.27
N LEU A 81 9.27 -4.97 11.67
CA LEU A 81 8.12 -5.82 12.01
C LEU A 81 8.34 -6.70 13.24
N PHE A 82 9.58 -7.10 13.52
CA PHE A 82 9.89 -8.10 14.54
C PHE A 82 10.84 -7.56 15.63
N PRO A 83 10.48 -6.47 16.32
CA PRO A 83 11.34 -5.91 17.35
C PRO A 83 11.57 -6.93 18.48
N GLY A 84 12.83 -7.29 18.70
CA GLY A 84 13.24 -8.22 19.76
C GLY A 84 13.07 -9.71 19.43
N LEU A 85 12.84 -10.07 18.16
CA LEU A 85 12.96 -11.44 17.69
C LEU A 85 14.26 -11.63 16.90
N ASP A 86 14.91 -12.75 17.12
CA ASP A 86 16.05 -13.19 16.32
C ASP A 86 15.59 -13.80 14.99
N LYS A 87 16.46 -13.81 13.98
CA LYS A 87 16.13 -14.25 12.60
C LYS A 87 15.69 -15.71 12.50
N ASP A 88 16.04 -16.56 13.47
CA ASP A 88 15.61 -17.96 13.55
C ASP A 88 14.24 -18.15 14.22
N GLN A 89 13.65 -17.09 14.77
CA GLN A 89 12.34 -17.10 15.43
C GLN A 89 11.16 -16.88 14.49
N TYR A 90 11.41 -16.47 13.25
CA TYR A 90 10.37 -16.22 12.26
C TYR A 90 10.84 -16.61 10.86
N GLN A 91 9.87 -16.85 9.97
CA GLN A 91 10.12 -17.10 8.55
C GLN A 91 9.47 -15.99 7.72
N ILE A 92 10.14 -15.57 6.65
CA ILE A 92 9.59 -14.66 5.66
C ILE A 92 10.12 -15.06 4.28
N LEU A 93 9.21 -15.21 3.32
CA LEU A 93 9.52 -15.45 1.92
C LEU A 93 9.42 -14.12 1.19
N TRP A 94 10.48 -13.74 0.47
CA TRP A 94 10.54 -12.54 -0.36
C TRP A 94 10.54 -12.90 -1.84
N VAL A 95 9.63 -12.30 -2.60
CA VAL A 95 9.46 -12.50 -4.04
C VAL A 95 9.40 -11.15 -4.74
N GLN A 96 10.36 -10.89 -5.63
CA GLN A 96 10.33 -9.76 -6.53
C GLN A 96 9.27 -9.99 -7.62
N HIS A 97 8.46 -8.98 -7.91
CA HIS A 97 7.69 -8.87 -9.16
C HIS A 97 8.13 -7.62 -9.94
N GLN A 98 8.16 -7.72 -11.27
CA GLN A 98 8.40 -6.61 -12.20
C GLN A 98 7.45 -6.66 -13.41
N ASP A 99 6.18 -6.99 -13.20
CA ASP A 99 5.17 -7.18 -14.24
C ASP A 99 4.29 -5.94 -14.49
N LYS A 100 4.16 -5.04 -13.51
CA LYS A 100 3.25 -3.88 -13.59
C LYS A 100 3.94 -2.66 -14.18
N ILE A 101 3.33 -2.04 -15.18
CA ILE A 101 3.83 -0.81 -15.81
C ILE A 101 3.50 0.41 -14.96
N ASN A 102 4.52 1.22 -14.66
CA ASN A 102 4.38 2.58 -14.19
C ASN A 102 3.89 3.45 -15.36
N GLN A 103 2.68 4.02 -15.22
CA GLN A 103 2.06 4.79 -16.30
C GLN A 103 2.77 6.12 -16.60
N ASP A 104 3.50 6.66 -15.63
CA ASP A 104 4.18 7.95 -15.74
C ASP A 104 5.54 7.81 -16.45
N THR A 105 6.29 6.72 -16.19
CA THR A 105 7.59 6.47 -16.80
C THR A 105 7.53 5.57 -18.03
N GLY A 106 6.50 4.73 -18.14
CA GLY A 106 6.37 3.70 -19.18
C GLY A 106 7.21 2.45 -18.92
N GLU A 107 7.94 2.39 -17.81
CA GLU A 107 8.74 1.24 -17.39
C GLU A 107 7.95 0.32 -16.46
N THR A 108 8.39 -0.91 -16.23
CA THR A 108 7.81 -1.72 -15.15
C THR A 108 8.18 -1.11 -13.79
N ARG A 109 7.43 -1.42 -12.74
CA ARG A 109 7.73 -1.01 -11.37
C ARG A 109 8.23 -2.20 -10.56
N LEU A 110 9.18 -1.96 -9.67
CA LEU A 110 9.66 -2.97 -8.73
C LEU A 110 8.62 -3.19 -7.61
N GLU A 111 8.32 -4.45 -7.33
CA GLU A 111 7.58 -4.85 -6.12
C GLU A 111 8.34 -5.94 -5.38
N LEU A 112 8.58 -5.75 -4.08
CA LEU A 112 9.12 -6.76 -3.19
C LEU A 112 7.97 -7.32 -2.36
N ASN A 113 7.38 -8.42 -2.82
CA ASN A 113 6.30 -9.10 -2.14
C ASN A 113 6.85 -9.96 -1.01
N PHE A 114 6.08 -10.08 0.07
CA PHE A 114 6.43 -10.95 1.20
C PHE A 114 5.29 -11.83 1.67
N VAL A 115 5.64 -12.99 2.23
CA VAL A 115 4.73 -13.89 2.95
C VAL A 115 5.39 -14.35 4.25
N ILE A 116 4.68 -14.16 5.35
CA ILE A 116 5.13 -14.48 6.70
C ILE A 116 4.15 -15.49 7.31
N PRO A 117 4.57 -16.74 7.59
CA PRO A 117 3.77 -17.65 8.41
C PRO A 117 3.55 -17.06 9.81
N ASN A 118 2.31 -17.08 10.29
CA ASN A 118 1.91 -16.47 11.58
C ASN A 118 2.20 -17.39 12.77
N VAL A 119 3.41 -17.92 12.84
CA VAL A 119 3.90 -18.78 13.92
C VAL A 119 5.32 -18.35 14.28
N GLU A 120 5.58 -18.18 15.58
CA GLU A 120 6.93 -17.97 16.09
C GLU A 120 7.58 -19.35 16.26
N LEU A 121 8.75 -19.51 15.65
CA LEU A 121 9.34 -20.82 15.37
C LEU A 121 9.89 -21.53 16.61
N SER A 122 10.31 -20.78 17.64
CA SER A 122 10.87 -21.37 18.86
C SER A 122 9.79 -21.89 19.81
N THR A 123 8.66 -21.19 19.89
CA THR A 123 7.58 -21.45 20.86
C THR A 123 6.36 -22.10 20.23
N GLY A 124 6.22 -22.07 18.91
CA GLY A 124 5.04 -22.52 18.18
C GLY A 124 3.80 -21.66 18.43
N LYS A 125 3.93 -20.52 19.10
CA LYS A 125 2.82 -19.61 19.40
C LYS A 125 2.47 -18.78 18.17
N ARG A 126 1.27 -18.22 18.19
CA ARG A 126 0.80 -17.32 17.14
C ARG A 126 1.69 -16.08 17.07
N LEU A 127 2.30 -15.85 15.91
CA LEU A 127 2.97 -14.60 15.57
C LEU A 127 1.97 -13.68 14.86
N GLN A 128 1.93 -12.42 15.26
CA GLN A 128 1.14 -11.38 14.58
C GLN A 128 2.12 -10.32 14.05
N PRO A 129 2.58 -10.43 12.79
CA PRO A 129 3.61 -9.54 12.24
C PRO A 129 3.20 -8.07 12.14
N PHE A 130 1.89 -7.81 12.02
CA PHE A 130 1.35 -6.46 11.90
C PHE A 130 -0.03 -6.33 12.56
N TYR A 131 -0.18 -5.27 13.33
CA TYR A 131 -1.42 -4.82 13.93
C TYR A 131 -1.53 -3.29 13.78
N ALA A 132 -2.28 -2.84 12.77
CA ALA A 132 -2.36 -1.44 12.36
C ALA A 132 -2.51 -0.43 13.52
N PRO A 133 -3.37 -0.64 14.53
CA PRO A 133 -3.53 0.33 15.62
C PRO A 133 -2.26 0.61 16.46
N VAL A 134 -1.24 -0.27 16.38
CA VAL A 134 0.01 -0.16 17.15
C VAL A 134 1.21 0.00 16.23
N ASP A 135 1.20 -0.65 15.06
CA ASP A 135 2.39 -0.77 14.21
C ASP A 135 2.43 0.23 13.06
N LEU A 136 1.30 0.89 12.73
CA LEU A 136 1.22 1.74 11.54
C LEU A 136 2.22 2.89 11.58
N ASP A 137 2.30 3.64 12.68
CA ASP A 137 3.25 4.75 12.81
C ASP A 137 4.70 4.29 12.62
N ARG A 138 5.04 3.09 13.12
CA ARG A 138 6.38 2.51 12.97
C ARG A 138 6.67 2.14 11.52
N VAL A 139 5.72 1.52 10.83
CA VAL A 139 5.83 1.17 9.41
C VAL A 139 5.89 2.41 8.53
N ASP A 140 5.12 3.46 8.85
CA ASP A 140 5.16 4.73 8.12
C ASP A 140 6.50 5.45 8.29
N LEU A 141 7.09 5.42 9.49
CA LEU A 141 8.44 5.94 9.70
C LEU A 141 9.50 5.13 8.94
N PHE A 142 9.41 3.79 8.95
CA PHE A 142 10.27 2.94 8.12
C PHE A 142 10.18 3.34 6.63
N LYS A 143 8.98 3.59 6.12
CA LYS A 143 8.74 4.04 4.74
C LYS A 143 9.44 5.38 4.46
N GLN A 144 9.26 6.37 5.33
CA GLN A 144 9.87 7.70 5.17
C GLN A 144 11.40 7.65 5.22
N ILE A 145 11.96 6.91 6.18
CA ILE A 145 13.41 6.72 6.30
C ILE A 145 13.97 6.05 5.05
N THR A 146 13.35 4.95 4.61
CA THR A 146 13.79 4.21 3.42
C THR A 146 13.72 5.07 2.16
N ASN A 147 12.64 5.81 1.96
CA ASN A 147 12.51 6.71 0.82
C ASN A 147 13.63 7.75 0.82
N THR A 148 13.92 8.34 1.98
CA THR A 148 14.96 9.37 2.12
C THR A 148 16.36 8.80 1.89
N GLU A 149 16.70 7.68 2.53
CA GLU A 149 18.04 7.07 2.45
C GLU A 149 18.40 6.63 1.03
N HIS A 150 17.41 6.11 0.29
CA HIS A 150 17.62 5.58 -1.06
C HIS A 150 17.18 6.57 -2.16
N SER A 151 16.82 7.81 -1.79
CA SER A 151 16.33 8.84 -2.73
C SER A 151 15.18 8.36 -3.62
N LEU A 152 14.28 7.55 -3.05
CA LEU A 152 13.14 6.97 -3.74
C LEU A 152 12.02 7.98 -3.85
N TYR A 153 11.22 7.83 -4.89
CA TYR A 153 9.97 8.53 -5.05
C TYR A 153 9.08 8.33 -3.82
N ASP A 154 8.75 9.44 -3.17
CA ASP A 154 7.83 9.46 -2.05
C ASP A 154 6.44 9.90 -2.51
N PRO A 155 5.44 9.00 -2.56
CA PRO A 155 4.07 9.38 -2.93
C PRO A 155 3.43 10.41 -1.98
N ASP A 156 3.99 10.56 -0.78
CA ASP A 156 3.50 11.47 0.26
C ASP A 156 4.25 12.82 0.28
N ASP A 157 5.30 13.00 -0.54
CA ASP A 157 6.05 14.26 -0.66
C ASP A 157 5.14 15.39 -1.16
N PRO A 158 5.06 16.55 -0.48
CA PRO A 158 4.33 17.72 -0.97
C PRO A 158 4.54 18.09 -2.44
N GLU A 159 5.74 17.96 -3.00
CA GLU A 159 6.00 18.23 -4.42
C GLU A 159 5.39 17.16 -5.33
N HIS A 160 5.36 15.89 -4.89
CA HIS A 160 4.71 14.79 -5.59
C HIS A 160 3.19 14.72 -5.35
N ARG A 161 2.69 15.21 -4.20
CA ARG A 161 1.25 15.32 -3.87
C ARG A 161 0.50 16.17 -4.90
N GLN A 162 1.19 17.06 -5.62
CA GLN A 162 0.65 17.90 -6.69
C GLN A 162 0.44 17.16 -8.04
N LEU A 163 0.10 15.86 -8.03
CA LEU A 163 0.03 15.01 -9.23
C LEU A 163 -0.96 15.49 -10.33
N PHE A 164 -1.93 16.35 -10.03
CA PHE A 164 -2.82 16.91 -11.06
C PHE A 164 -2.34 18.23 -11.69
N LEU A 165 -1.17 18.74 -11.29
CA LEU A 165 -0.56 19.88 -11.96
C LEU A 165 -0.19 19.59 -13.41
N ASN A 166 0.29 18.38 -13.67
CA ASN A 166 0.75 17.98 -14.97
C ASN A 166 -0.36 17.24 -15.71
N LYS A 167 -1.08 17.95 -16.59
CA LYS A 167 -2.10 17.38 -17.48
C LYS A 167 -1.61 16.17 -18.30
N LYS A 168 -0.29 15.98 -18.43
CA LYS A 168 0.34 14.84 -19.09
C LYS A 168 0.26 13.52 -18.29
N ASN A 169 0.10 13.58 -16.97
CA ASN A 169 0.05 12.42 -16.08
C ASN A 169 -1.39 12.14 -15.57
N LEU A 170 -2.39 12.75 -16.20
CA LEU A 170 -3.78 12.44 -15.90
C LEU A 170 -4.08 11.00 -16.35
N PRO A 171 -4.69 10.17 -15.48
CA PRO A 171 -5.18 8.85 -15.88
C PRO A 171 -6.03 8.96 -17.14
N LYS A 172 -5.98 7.96 -18.03
CA LYS A 172 -6.67 8.05 -19.33
C LYS A 172 -8.20 8.08 -19.21
N ASP A 173 -8.75 7.61 -18.10
CA ASP A 173 -10.18 7.61 -17.84
C ASP A 173 -10.55 8.20 -16.47
N ILE A 174 -11.82 8.66 -16.40
CA ILE A 174 -12.38 9.30 -15.21
C ILE A 174 -12.52 8.32 -14.04
N LYS A 175 -12.65 7.02 -14.30
CA LYS A 175 -12.86 6.00 -13.26
C LYS A 175 -11.56 5.81 -12.47
N ASP A 176 -10.45 5.66 -13.17
CA ASP A 176 -9.12 5.51 -12.59
C ASP A 176 -8.68 6.82 -11.91
N PHE A 177 -8.98 7.97 -12.52
CA PHE A 177 -8.80 9.28 -11.86
C PHE A 177 -9.51 9.35 -10.52
N LYS A 178 -10.80 8.94 -10.46
CA LYS A 178 -11.56 8.91 -9.20
C LYS A 178 -10.96 7.93 -8.20
N ALA A 179 -10.59 6.72 -8.64
CA ALA A 179 -10.03 5.70 -7.77
C ALA A 179 -8.73 6.20 -7.10
N GLN A 180 -7.83 6.79 -7.88
CA GLN A 180 -6.59 7.37 -7.35
C GLN A 180 -6.86 8.55 -6.42
N LEU A 181 -7.79 9.44 -6.77
CA LEU A 181 -8.18 10.55 -5.89
C LEU A 181 -8.78 10.05 -4.57
N HIS A 182 -9.65 9.03 -4.61
CA HIS A 182 -10.21 8.41 -3.41
C HIS A 182 -9.12 7.86 -2.50
N GLN A 183 -8.15 7.11 -3.03
CA GLN A 183 -7.04 6.57 -2.24
C GLN A 183 -6.26 7.67 -1.52
N ARG A 184 -6.01 8.80 -2.16
CA ARG A 184 -5.31 9.92 -1.52
C ARG A 184 -6.13 10.61 -0.45
N VAL A 185 -7.42 10.83 -0.71
CA VAL A 185 -8.30 11.40 0.32
C VAL A 185 -8.35 10.48 1.52
N TYR A 186 -8.42 9.16 1.32
CA TYR A 186 -8.36 8.19 2.41
C TYR A 186 -7.05 8.28 3.19
N ARG A 187 -5.90 8.41 2.52
CA ARG A 187 -4.60 8.62 3.19
C ARG A 187 -4.57 9.93 3.98
N ALA A 188 -5.04 11.02 3.40
CA ALA A 188 -5.13 12.32 4.10
C ALA A 188 -6.00 12.23 5.36
N VAL A 189 -7.10 11.45 5.31
CA VAL A 189 -7.92 11.16 6.50
C VAL A 189 -7.17 10.29 7.51
N ALA A 190 -6.50 9.23 7.06
CA ALA A 190 -5.73 8.33 7.92
C ALA A 190 -4.59 9.05 8.65
N ASN A 191 -3.86 9.91 7.94
CA ASN A 191 -2.76 10.72 8.45
C ASN A 191 -3.23 11.88 9.33
N GLY A 192 -4.52 12.22 9.25
CA GLY A 192 -5.12 13.31 10.02
C GLY A 192 -5.01 14.69 9.41
N ASP A 193 -4.60 14.79 8.16
CA ASP A 193 -4.66 16.01 7.36
C ASP A 193 -6.10 16.43 7.05
N VAL A 194 -7.05 15.48 7.09
CA VAL A 194 -8.47 15.70 6.84
C VAL A 194 -9.32 15.09 7.95
N ALA A 195 -9.87 15.93 8.82
CA ALA A 195 -10.75 15.54 9.90
C ALA A 195 -12.25 15.68 9.55
N ASP A 196 -12.60 16.53 8.59
CA ASP A 196 -13.98 16.76 8.21
C ASP A 196 -14.13 17.25 6.77
N ARG A 197 -15.37 17.54 6.35
CA ARG A 197 -15.67 18.01 5.00
C ARG A 197 -15.00 19.36 4.67
N GLN A 198 -14.89 20.26 5.64
CA GLN A 198 -14.29 21.56 5.40
C GLN A 198 -12.79 21.40 5.13
N GLU A 199 -12.11 20.62 5.96
CA GLU A 199 -10.70 20.27 5.75
C GLU A 199 -10.50 19.48 4.46
N LEU A 200 -11.44 18.59 4.08
CA LEU A 200 -11.38 17.90 2.79
C LEU A 200 -11.41 18.88 1.61
N VAL A 201 -12.29 19.89 1.65
CA VAL A 201 -12.37 20.90 0.59
C VAL A 201 -11.08 21.71 0.52
N GLN A 202 -10.57 22.14 1.67
CA GLN A 202 -9.29 22.86 1.75
C GLN A 202 -8.14 22.01 1.20
N TRP A 203 -8.12 20.72 1.54
CA TRP A 203 -7.14 19.78 1.06
C TRP A 203 -7.24 19.56 -0.46
N LEU A 204 -8.45 19.46 -1.02
CA LEU A 204 -8.63 19.38 -2.47
C LEU A 204 -8.10 20.65 -3.18
N GLU A 205 -8.44 21.83 -2.66
CA GLU A 205 -8.00 23.10 -3.24
C GLU A 205 -6.50 23.33 -3.10
N SER A 206 -5.88 22.97 -1.96
CA SER A 206 -4.43 23.04 -1.78
C SER A 206 -3.68 22.09 -2.72
N ASN A 207 -4.32 21.01 -3.14
CA ASN A 207 -3.83 20.08 -4.16
C ASN A 207 -4.30 20.44 -5.58
N GLN A 208 -4.79 21.68 -5.77
CA GLN A 208 -5.19 22.26 -7.07
C GLN A 208 -6.33 21.52 -7.77
N ILE A 209 -7.16 20.84 -6.98
CA ILE A 209 -8.40 20.22 -7.42
C ILE A 209 -9.52 21.20 -7.09
N ASN A 210 -9.92 22.00 -8.08
CA ASN A 210 -10.90 23.05 -7.90
C ASN A 210 -12.28 22.46 -7.57
N VAL A 211 -12.83 22.80 -6.40
CA VAL A 211 -14.19 22.41 -6.02
C VAL A 211 -15.18 23.37 -6.69
N THR A 212 -15.99 22.84 -7.61
CA THR A 212 -16.98 23.65 -8.36
C THR A 212 -18.33 23.71 -7.66
N ARG A 213 -18.68 22.68 -6.86
CA ARG A 213 -19.95 22.65 -6.13
C ARG A 213 -19.90 21.70 -4.94
N GLN A 214 -20.58 22.08 -3.87
CA GLN A 214 -20.82 21.24 -2.70
C GLN A 214 -22.33 21.03 -2.50
N VAL A 215 -22.76 19.77 -2.37
CA VAL A 215 -24.15 19.41 -2.02
C VAL A 215 -24.15 18.37 -0.91
N LYS A 216 -25.31 18.11 -0.31
CA LYS A 216 -25.44 17.27 0.91
C LYS A 216 -24.63 15.98 0.86
N ASN A 217 -24.72 15.20 -0.22
CA ASN A 217 -24.11 13.86 -0.32
C ASN A 217 -22.94 13.77 -1.30
N SER A 218 -22.41 14.90 -1.80
CA SER A 218 -21.32 14.86 -2.79
C SER A 218 -20.59 16.19 -2.94
N ILE A 219 -19.38 16.11 -3.46
CA ILE A 219 -18.57 17.25 -3.91
C ILE A 219 -18.37 17.12 -5.42
N SER A 220 -18.54 18.21 -6.18
CA SER A 220 -18.17 18.27 -7.60
C SER A 220 -16.89 19.06 -7.75
N ILE A 221 -15.95 18.51 -8.51
CA ILE A 221 -14.67 19.12 -8.84
C ILE A 221 -14.61 19.45 -10.34
N GLU A 222 -13.77 20.41 -10.69
CA GLU A 222 -13.47 20.72 -12.08
C GLU A 222 -12.96 19.47 -12.80
N ASN A 223 -13.31 19.36 -14.07
CA ASN A 223 -12.87 18.24 -14.89
C ASN A 223 -11.49 18.58 -15.49
N PRO A 224 -10.44 17.81 -15.17
CA PRO A 224 -9.08 18.15 -15.58
C PRO A 224 -8.79 17.80 -17.06
N TYR A 225 -9.68 17.06 -17.74
CA TYR A 225 -9.52 16.67 -19.15
C TYR A 225 -9.83 17.83 -20.11
N GLU A 226 -9.01 17.97 -21.15
CA GLU A 226 -9.19 19.03 -22.15
C GLU A 226 -10.54 18.91 -22.88
N GLY A 227 -11.24 20.04 -23.01
CA GLY A 227 -12.55 20.11 -23.67
C GLY A 227 -13.73 19.52 -22.87
N ALA A 228 -13.49 18.98 -21.68
CA ALA A 228 -14.57 18.45 -20.84
C ALA A 228 -15.40 19.58 -20.22
N LYS A 229 -16.72 19.54 -20.44
CA LYS A 229 -17.66 20.57 -19.94
C LYS A 229 -18.38 20.17 -18.64
N ARG A 230 -18.30 18.90 -18.25
CA ARG A 230 -19.05 18.37 -17.11
C ARG A 230 -18.12 18.15 -15.92
N PRO A 231 -18.40 18.77 -14.75
CA PRO A 231 -17.68 18.51 -13.51
C PRO A 231 -17.68 17.02 -13.14
N ILE A 232 -16.64 16.58 -12.44
CA ILE A 232 -16.56 15.23 -11.88
C ILE A 232 -17.21 15.24 -10.50
N ARG A 233 -18.21 14.38 -10.30
CA ARG A 233 -18.89 14.23 -9.00
C ARG A 233 -18.21 13.15 -8.16
N LEU A 234 -17.75 13.53 -6.98
CA LEU A 234 -17.18 12.66 -5.94
C LEU A 234 -18.28 12.29 -4.95
N GLU A 235 -18.46 11.00 -4.74
CA GLU A 235 -19.52 10.43 -3.90
C GLU A 235 -18.91 9.41 -2.94
N GLY A 236 -19.61 9.17 -1.84
CA GLY A 236 -19.12 8.36 -0.74
C GLY A 236 -19.12 9.15 0.56
N GLU A 237 -19.07 8.42 1.67
CA GLU A 237 -19.22 8.94 3.03
C GLU A 237 -18.29 10.13 3.34
N ILE A 238 -17.03 10.06 2.90
CA ILE A 238 -16.03 11.13 3.05
C ILE A 238 -16.44 12.46 2.41
N TYR A 239 -17.31 12.46 1.39
CA TYR A 239 -17.74 13.66 0.66
C TYR A 239 -19.07 14.23 1.18
N GLU A 240 -19.71 13.55 2.15
CA GLU A 240 -20.99 13.99 2.69
C GLU A 240 -20.84 15.14 3.68
N GLN A 241 -21.89 15.95 3.84
CA GLN A 241 -21.89 17.13 4.72
C GLN A 241 -21.63 16.77 6.19
N GLY A 242 -22.10 15.59 6.62
CA GLY A 242 -21.92 15.09 7.97
C GLY A 242 -20.59 14.41 8.22
N PHE A 243 -19.69 14.32 7.23
CA PHE A 243 -18.43 13.60 7.36
C PHE A 243 -17.60 14.13 8.53
N ARG A 244 -17.18 13.21 9.40
CA ARG A 244 -16.22 13.43 10.48
C ARG A 244 -15.33 12.19 10.60
N ALA A 245 -14.02 12.40 10.55
CA ALA A 245 -13.03 11.34 10.70
C ALA A 245 -12.86 10.99 12.18
N THR A 246 -13.77 10.20 12.73
CA THR A 246 -13.63 9.62 14.07
C THR A 246 -12.42 8.68 14.13
N GLY A 247 -11.95 8.36 15.33
CA GLY A 247 -10.86 7.39 15.50
C GLY A 247 -11.18 6.03 14.85
N GLU A 248 -12.41 5.55 15.02
CA GLU A 248 -12.92 4.32 14.37
C GLU A 248 -12.93 4.46 12.85
N TYR A 249 -13.36 5.61 12.32
CA TYR A 249 -13.37 5.86 10.88
C TYR A 249 -11.97 5.82 10.28
N ARG A 250 -11.00 6.44 10.95
CA ARG A 250 -9.60 6.44 10.52
C ARG A 250 -9.04 5.02 10.48
N GLN A 251 -9.35 4.20 11.49
CA GLN A 251 -8.98 2.79 11.51
C GLN A 251 -9.65 1.98 10.39
N GLU A 252 -10.92 2.24 10.09
CA GLU A 252 -11.63 1.59 8.99
C GLU A 252 -11.03 2.00 7.63
N VAL A 253 -10.76 3.28 7.44
CA VAL A 253 -10.12 3.81 6.24
C VAL A 253 -8.71 3.25 6.07
N GLN A 254 -7.92 3.14 7.13
CA GLN A 254 -6.61 2.49 7.10
C GLN A 254 -6.68 1.03 6.65
N GLN A 255 -7.77 0.32 6.92
CA GLN A 255 -7.95 -1.05 6.42
C GLN A 255 -8.34 -1.07 4.93
N ARG A 256 -8.92 0.01 4.39
CA ARG A 256 -9.40 0.18 3.00
C ARG A 256 -8.32 0.69 2.03
N ILE A 257 -7.29 1.33 2.56
CA ILE A 257 -6.05 1.65 1.84
C ILE A 257 -5.28 0.35 1.65
#